data_AF-A0A1V5U7U4-F1
#
_entry.id   AF-A0A1V5U7U4-F1
#
_cell.length_a   1.000
_cell.length_b   1.000
_cell.length_c   1.000
_cell.angle_alpha   90.00
_cell.angle_beta   90.00
_cell.angle_gamma   90.00
#
_symmetry.space_group_name_H-M   'P 1'
#
loop_
_entity.id
_entity.type
_entity.pdbx_description
1 polymer ?
#
loop_
_entity_poly.entity_id
_entity_poly.type
_entity_poly.pdbx_seq_one_letter_code
_entity_poly.pdbx_strand_id
1 'polypeptide(L)'
;MKIETVLAQVMSEIDRAEKIHPAWPRDVVKAASLCSEECGELVRAANTFDETRTGRKDIVTEAIHTAATAIRLLKNIEETEENVL
;
A
#
# COMPACT_ATOMS: atom_id res chain seq x y z
N MET A 1 -4.59 17.72 1.34
CA MET A 1 -5.03 17.05 2.59
C MET A 1 -4.05 17.39 3.69
N LYS A 2 -4.49 17.50 4.94
CA LYS A 2 -3.56 17.57 6.07
C LYS A 2 -2.95 16.18 6.31
N ILE A 3 -1.76 16.13 6.89
CA ILE A 3 -1.04 14.87 7.11
C ILE A 3 -1.83 13.91 8.01
N GLU A 4 -2.56 14.44 9.00
CA GLU A 4 -3.38 13.64 9.92
C GLU A 4 -4.50 12.91 9.17
N THR A 5 -5.08 13.56 8.14
CA THR A 5 -6.11 12.94 7.29
C THR A 5 -5.51 11.82 6.43
N VAL A 6 -4.32 12.02 5.88
CA VAL A 6 -3.61 11.00 5.09
C VAL A 6 -3.36 9.77 5.96
N LEU A 7 -2.79 9.98 7.15
CA LEU A 7 -2.48 8.90 8.08
C LEU A 7 -3.75 8.15 8.52
N ALA A 8 -4.84 8.87 8.82
CA ALA A 8 -6.11 8.24 9.18
C ALA A 8 -6.68 7.36 8.04
N GLN A 9 -6.57 7.80 6.78
CA GLN A 9 -7.01 7.02 5.63
C GLN A 9 -6.15 5.77 5.42
N VAL A 10 -4.83 5.88 5.56
CA VAL A 10 -3.92 4.73 5.46
C VAL A 10 -4.18 3.72 6.58
N MET A 11 -4.37 4.17 7.82
CA MET A 11 -4.71 3.28 8.94
C MET A 11 -6.05 2.57 8.73
N SER A 12 -7.07 3.30 8.27
CA SER A 12 -8.37 2.71 7.94
C SER A 12 -8.26 1.68 6.81
N GLU A 13 -7.36 1.89 5.85
CA GLU A 13 -7.14 0.94 4.77
C GLU A 13 -6.39 -0.30 5.25
N ILE A 14 -5.39 -0.16 6.13
CA ILE A 14 -4.72 -1.30 6.76
C ILE A 14 -5.74 -2.17 7.49
N ASP A 15 -6.61 -1.57 8.31
CA ASP A 15 -7.67 -2.28 9.05
C ASP A 15 -8.64 -3.01 8.11
N ARG A 16 -8.95 -2.42 6.96
CA ARG A 16 -9.81 -3.04 5.94
C ARG A 16 -9.08 -4.21 5.28
N ALA A 17 -7.86 -4.00 4.81
CA ALA A 17 -7.02 -4.95 4.10
C ALA A 17 -6.73 -6.20 4.95
N GLU A 18 -6.50 -6.04 6.26
CA GLU A 18 -6.29 -7.16 7.19
C GLU A 18 -7.55 -8.01 7.38
N LYS A 19 -8.74 -7.42 7.29
CA LYS A 19 -10.02 -8.16 7.38
C LYS A 19 -10.30 -8.95 6.10
N ILE A 20 -10.03 -8.37 4.93
CA ILE A 20 -10.31 -9.02 3.63
C ILE A 20 -9.21 -10.00 3.21
N HIS A 21 -7.96 -9.73 3.61
CA HIS A 21 -6.76 -10.52 3.29
C HIS A 21 -5.99 -10.84 4.58
N PRO A 22 -6.54 -11.71 5.45
CA PRO A 22 -5.94 -12.01 6.75
C PRO A 22 -4.64 -12.82 6.65
N ALA A 23 -4.45 -13.57 5.57
CA ALA A 23 -3.24 -14.36 5.34
C ALA A 23 -2.17 -13.47 4.70
N TRP A 24 -1.09 -13.17 5.44
CA TRP A 24 0.07 -12.47 4.91
C TRP A 24 1.16 -13.47 4.45
N PRO A 25 1.85 -13.23 3.31
CA PRO A 25 2.93 -14.11 2.87
C PRO A 25 4.12 -14.08 3.86
N ARG A 26 4.64 -15.26 4.22
CA ARG A 26 5.89 -15.38 5.01
C ARG A 26 7.14 -15.24 4.15
N ASP A 27 7.03 -15.54 2.87
CA ASP A 27 8.12 -15.36 1.91
C ASP A 27 8.29 -13.87 1.60
N VAL A 28 9.48 -13.34 1.89
CA VAL A 28 9.77 -11.91 1.77
C VAL A 28 9.64 -11.39 0.34
N VAL A 29 9.97 -12.19 -0.67
CA VAL A 29 9.85 -11.80 -2.09
C VAL A 29 8.38 -11.70 -2.47
N LYS A 30 7.55 -12.66 -2.02
CA LYS A 30 6.10 -12.60 -2.24
C LYS A 30 5.46 -11.42 -1.51
N ALA A 31 5.87 -11.15 -0.27
CA ALA A 31 5.37 -10.00 0.49
C ALA A 31 5.76 -8.66 -0.17
N ALA A 32 7.01 -8.53 -0.64
CA ALA A 32 7.46 -7.35 -1.39
C ALA A 32 6.75 -7.20 -2.74
N SER A 33 6.41 -8.32 -3.39
CA SER A 33 5.68 -8.32 -4.66
C SER A 33 4.28 -7.72 -4.53
N LEU A 34 3.60 -7.90 -3.39
CA LEU A 34 2.32 -7.22 -3.11
C LEU A 34 2.50 -5.69 -3.10
N CYS A 35 3.58 -5.19 -2.49
CA CYS A 35 3.87 -3.75 -2.52
C CYS A 35 4.16 -3.24 -3.94
N SER A 36 4.84 -4.06 -4.75
CA SER A 36 5.10 -3.73 -6.16
C SER A 36 3.82 -3.72 -7.00
N GLU A 37 2.86 -4.60 -6.71
CA GLU A 37 1.57 -4.67 -7.40
C GLU A 37 0.77 -3.37 -7.21
N GLU A 38 0.60 -2.93 -5.96
CA GLU A 38 -0.11 -1.68 -5.63
C GLU A 38 0.58 -0.44 -6.24
N CYS A 39 1.91 -0.41 -6.23
CA CYS A 39 2.67 0.66 -6.86
C CYS A 39 2.45 0.66 -8.39
N GLY A 40 2.35 -0.51 -9.01
CA GLY A 40 1.99 -0.65 -10.42
C GLY A 40 0.58 -0.13 -10.73
N GLU A 41 -0.40 -0.39 -9.84
CA GLU A 41 -1.76 0.14 -9.96
C GLU A 41 -1.79 1.67 -9.83
N LEU A 42 -1.00 2.23 -8.91
CA LEU A 42 -0.81 3.67 -8.77
C LEU A 42 -0.24 4.30 -10.04
N VAL A 43 0.80 3.69 -10.64
CA VAL A 43 1.37 4.16 -11.91
C VAL A 43 0.33 4.10 -13.02
N ARG A 44 -0.45 3.02 -13.11
CA ARG A 44 -1.56 2.89 -14.07
C ARG A 44 -2.58 4.01 -13.90
N ALA A 45 -3.02 4.29 -12.67
CA ALA A 45 -3.97 5.37 -12.38
C ALA A 45 -3.41 6.76 -12.76
N ALA A 46 -2.11 6.99 -12.51
CA ALA A 46 -1.44 8.23 -12.92
C ALA A 46 -1.40 8.38 -14.45
N ASN A 47 -1.07 7.31 -15.18
CA ASN A 47 -1.07 7.32 -16.65
C ASN A 47 -2.47 7.59 -17.21
N THR A 48 -3.50 6.90 -16.69
CA THR A 48 -4.89 7.13 -17.10
C THR A 48 -5.32 8.58 -16.88
N PHE A 49 -4.93 9.18 -15.75
CA PHE A 49 -5.21 10.59 -15.50
C PHE A 49 -4.45 11.52 -16.45
N ASP A 50 -3.21 11.23 -16.82
CA ASP A 50 -2.47 12.07 -17.77
C ASP A 50 -3.12 12.07 -19.17
N GLU A 51 -3.54 10.89 -19.64
CA GLU A 51 -4.18 10.68 -20.94
C GLU A 51 -5.60 11.27 -21.00
N THR A 52 -6.41 11.03 -19.97
CA THR A 52 -7.85 11.33 -20.00
C THR A 52 -8.23 12.58 -19.22
N ARG A 53 -7.37 13.03 -18.30
CA ARG A 53 -7.66 14.05 -17.27
C ARG A 53 -8.84 13.68 -16.35
N THR A 54 -9.18 12.39 -16.29
CA THR A 54 -10.18 11.81 -15.38
C THR A 54 -9.54 10.81 -14.42
N GLY A 55 -10.22 10.45 -13.31
CA GLY A 55 -9.68 9.43 -12.39
C GLY A 55 -8.66 9.94 -11.35
N ARG A 56 -8.61 11.25 -11.06
CA ARG A 56 -7.71 11.80 -10.01
C ARG A 56 -7.95 11.15 -8.63
N LYS A 57 -9.18 10.70 -8.34
CA LYS A 57 -9.51 9.98 -7.11
C LYS A 57 -8.81 8.62 -7.06
N ASP A 58 -8.66 7.96 -8.19
CA ASP A 58 -8.04 6.63 -8.27
C ASP A 58 -6.55 6.73 -7.92
N ILE A 59 -5.86 7.78 -8.35
CA ILE A 59 -4.48 8.07 -7.90
C ILE A 59 -4.40 8.15 -6.37
N VAL A 60 -5.36 8.82 -5.72
CA VAL A 60 -5.38 8.95 -4.25
C VAL A 60 -5.65 7.59 -3.60
N THR A 61 -6.59 6.82 -4.14
CA THR A 61 -6.92 5.47 -3.68
C THR A 61 -5.70 4.55 -3.76
N GLU A 62 -5.06 4.46 -4.92
CA GLU A 62 -3.92 3.55 -5.10
C GLU A 62 -2.68 4.00 -4.33
N ALA A 63 -2.51 5.31 -4.10
CA ALA A 63 -1.47 5.80 -3.20
C ALA A 63 -1.71 5.36 -1.74
N ILE A 64 -2.97 5.35 -1.30
CA ILE A 64 -3.35 4.85 0.03
C ILE A 64 -3.13 3.33 0.11
N HIS A 65 -3.53 2.56 -0.90
CA HIS A 65 -3.30 1.11 -0.96
C HIS A 65 -1.79 0.80 -0.94
N THR A 66 -1.00 1.49 -1.76
CA THR A 66 0.47 1.33 -1.79
C THR A 66 1.08 1.59 -0.42
N ALA A 67 0.69 2.68 0.25
CA ALA A 67 1.18 3.00 1.58
C ALA A 67 0.75 1.95 2.64
N ALA A 68 -0.51 1.52 2.60
CA ALA A 68 -1.04 0.50 3.50
C ALA A 68 -0.29 -0.83 3.34
N THR A 69 -0.02 -1.26 2.11
CA THR A 69 0.70 -2.50 1.82
C THR A 69 2.18 -2.42 2.23
N ALA A 70 2.83 -1.27 2.04
CA ALA A 70 4.19 -1.04 2.53
C ALA A 70 4.27 -1.11 4.07
N ILE A 71 3.31 -0.51 4.77
CA ILE A 71 3.24 -0.58 6.24
C ILE A 71 2.94 -2.01 6.71
N ARG A 72 2.05 -2.74 6.02
CA ARG A 72 1.78 -4.15 6.34
C ARG A 72 3.02 -5.03 6.13
N LEU A 73 3.81 -4.77 5.09
CA LEU A 73 5.11 -5.43 4.90
C LEU A 73 6.02 -5.19 6.10
N LEU A 74 6.21 -3.93 6.51
CA LEU A 74 7.03 -3.57 7.67
C LEU A 74 6.51 -4.19 8.97
N LYS A 75 5.20 -4.22 9.18
CA LYS A 75 4.57 -4.82 10.37
C LYS A 75 4.79 -6.33 10.46
N ASN A 76 4.90 -7.02 9.32
CA ASN A 76 4.95 -8.48 9.24
C ASN A 76 6.33 -9.03 8.85
N ILE A 77 7.34 -8.17 8.68
CA ILE A 77 8.71 -8.63 8.51
C ILE A 77 9.19 -9.14 9.88
N GLU A 78 9.70 -10.37 9.94
CA GLU A 78 10.24 -10.89 11.19
C GLU A 78 11.48 -10.07 11.59
N GLU A 79 11.51 -9.60 12.84
CA GLU A 79 12.71 -8.99 13.40
C GLU A 79 13.77 -10.08 13.57
N THR A 80 14.81 -10.04 12.73
CA THR A 80 16.02 -10.84 12.88
C THR A 80 17.16 -9.95 13.36
N GLU A 81 18.21 -10.51 13.97
CA GLU A 81 19.40 -9.74 14.41
C GLU A 81 20.03 -8.90 13.27
N GLU A 82 19.78 -9.28 12.01
CA GLU A 82 20.28 -8.59 10.80
C GLU A 82 19.43 -7.36 10.39
N ASN A 83 18.21 -7.20 10.93
CA ASN A 83 17.25 -6.16 10.53
C ASN A 83 16.69 -5.34 11.71
N VAL A 84 17.28 -5.46 12.92
CA VAL A 84 17.00 -4.54 14.03
C VAL A 84 17.62 -3.17 13.70
N LEU A 85 16.80 -2.13 13.58
CA LEU A 85 17.23 -0.74 13.34
C LEU A 85 17.92 -0.11 14.56
#